data_AF-A0A2N5ZZP5-F1
#
_entry.id   AF-A0A2N5ZZP5-F1
#
_cell.length_a   1.000
_cell.length_b   1.000
_cell.length_c   1.000
_cell.angle_alpha   90.00
_cell.angle_beta   90.00
_cell.angle_gamma   90.00
#
_symmetry.space_group_name_H-M   'P 1'
#
loop_
_entity.id
_entity.type
_entity.pdbx_description
1 polymer ?
#
loop_
_entity_poly.entity_id
_entity_poly.type
_entity_poly.pdbx_seq_one_letter_code
_entity_poly.pdbx_strand_id
1 'polypeptide(L)'
;MFASIEEDALVLSFQWDYWVSAAYYYQQVEGERTDMIVLDKELFRRSWYFEQIRNSHPELYSSVEREINAFQKELYKFEHDLPYDAGMIESAFNHMINTMIDRAYETRPVYVTIEMEQQFAPGYQRIPEGLAFRLYQPEDVPAPQDTPFPEFEIRGFDREGRLVDGIGRMYGSMFFNRGVYLAQAGMHDRADRLFDQALGFAPGDSGILQWKQRNAAMRNAVPAPAPALK
;
A
#
# COMPACT_ATOMS: atom_id res chain seq x y z
N MET A 1 9.80 -5.45 3.91
CA MET A 1 8.51 -4.76 4.13
C MET A 1 8.47 -4.10 5.50
N PHE A 2 8.73 -4.78 6.62
CA PHE A 2 8.73 -4.15 7.96
C PHE A 2 9.53 -2.84 8.07
N ALA A 3 10.74 -2.78 7.48
CA ALA A 3 11.55 -1.55 7.50
C ALA A 3 10.90 -0.34 6.80
N SER A 4 9.86 -0.54 5.99
CA SER A 4 9.13 0.53 5.30
C SER A 4 7.88 1.00 6.02
N ILE A 5 7.50 0.33 7.10
CA ILE A 5 6.24 0.58 7.80
C ILE A 5 6.57 1.10 9.18
N GLU A 6 6.04 2.28 9.49
CA GLU A 6 6.12 2.88 10.82
C GLU A 6 5.58 1.97 11.92
N GLU A 7 5.96 2.30 13.16
CA GLU A 7 5.44 1.64 14.35
C GLU A 7 3.92 1.85 14.48
N ASP A 8 3.22 0.87 15.05
CA ASP A 8 1.77 0.86 15.33
C ASP A 8 0.86 1.01 14.09
N ALA A 9 1.42 0.90 12.89
CA ALA A 9 0.68 1.08 11.65
C ALA A 9 -0.34 -0.04 11.37
N LEU A 10 -1.36 0.28 10.57
CA LEU A 10 -2.21 -0.71 9.90
C LEU A 10 -1.76 -0.87 8.44
N VAL A 11 -1.61 -2.12 7.98
CA VAL A 11 -1.25 -2.44 6.60
C VAL A 11 -2.33 -3.33 5.99
N LEU A 12 -2.95 -2.86 4.90
CA LEU A 12 -3.86 -3.65 4.06
C LEU A 12 -3.13 -4.16 2.82
N SER A 13 -3.23 -5.47 2.59
CA SER A 13 -2.58 -6.15 1.46
C SER A 13 -3.42 -7.33 1.00
N PHE A 14 -3.12 -7.89 -0.17
CA PHE A 14 -3.48 -9.27 -0.49
C PHE A 14 -2.32 -10.05 -1.13
N GLN A 15 -1.08 -9.61 -0.86
CA GLN A 15 0.13 -10.33 -1.27
C GLN A 15 0.43 -11.49 -0.32
N TRP A 16 -0.39 -12.55 -0.36
CA TRP A 16 -0.22 -13.70 0.53
C TRP A 16 1.19 -14.32 0.43
N ASP A 17 1.62 -14.63 -0.80
CA ASP A 17 2.88 -15.32 -1.09
C ASP A 17 4.12 -14.47 -0.76
N TYR A 18 4.03 -13.14 -0.85
CA TYR A 18 5.19 -12.24 -0.74
C TYR A 18 5.29 -11.54 0.62
N TRP A 19 4.17 -11.36 1.30
CA TRP A 19 4.13 -10.50 2.47
C TRP A 19 3.28 -11.06 3.62
N VAL A 20 1.96 -11.20 3.42
CA VAL A 20 1.04 -11.43 4.54
C VAL A 20 1.39 -12.68 5.33
N SER A 21 1.66 -13.80 4.63
CA SER A 21 2.01 -15.06 5.28
C SER A 21 3.31 -14.97 6.11
N ALA A 22 4.32 -14.29 5.57
CA ALA A 22 5.58 -14.06 6.27
C ALA A 22 5.39 -13.13 7.48
N ALA A 23 4.61 -12.05 7.33
CA ALA A 23 4.30 -11.14 8.42
C ALA A 23 3.63 -11.87 9.58
N TYR A 24 2.67 -12.75 9.29
CA TYR A 24 2.02 -13.57 10.32
C TYR A 24 3.00 -14.49 11.04
N TYR A 25 3.91 -15.14 10.31
CA TYR A 25 4.95 -15.95 10.93
C TYR A 25 5.80 -15.11 11.90
N TYR A 26 6.35 -13.99 11.43
CA TYR A 26 7.21 -13.16 12.26
C TYR A 26 6.47 -12.58 13.48
N GLN A 27 5.22 -12.18 13.33
CA GLN A 27 4.42 -11.64 14.44
C GLN A 27 4.00 -12.71 15.45
N GLN A 28 3.51 -13.86 14.98
CA GLN A 28 2.87 -14.86 15.84
C GLN A 28 3.85 -15.90 16.38
N VAL A 29 4.96 -16.15 15.69
CA VAL A 29 5.95 -17.17 16.05
C VAL A 29 7.22 -16.53 16.60
N GLU A 30 7.80 -15.56 15.88
CA GLU A 30 9.06 -14.93 16.29
C GLU A 30 8.85 -13.74 17.26
N GLY A 31 7.61 -13.24 17.38
CA GLY A 31 7.29 -12.09 18.23
C GLY A 31 7.85 -10.76 17.71
N GLU A 32 8.13 -10.66 16.40
CA GLU A 32 8.63 -9.45 15.76
C GLU A 32 7.50 -8.57 15.25
N ARG A 33 7.65 -7.25 15.37
CA ARG A 33 6.70 -6.25 14.85
C ARG A 33 5.24 -6.49 15.25
N THR A 34 5.01 -6.96 16.47
CA THR A 34 3.66 -7.19 17.01
C THR A 34 2.89 -5.89 17.27
N ASP A 35 3.54 -4.74 17.12
CA ASP A 35 2.95 -3.40 17.17
C ASP A 35 2.02 -3.12 15.98
N MET A 36 2.29 -3.68 14.79
CA MET A 36 1.51 -3.38 13.60
C MET A 36 0.33 -4.34 13.40
N ILE A 37 -0.71 -3.84 12.73
CA ILE A 37 -1.86 -4.63 12.30
C ILE A 37 -1.69 -4.97 10.82
N VAL A 38 -1.55 -6.26 10.49
CA VAL A 38 -1.48 -6.73 9.09
C VAL A 38 -2.79 -7.42 8.72
N LEU A 39 -3.52 -6.84 7.76
CA LEU A 39 -4.79 -7.37 7.30
C LEU A 39 -4.75 -7.77 5.83
N ASP A 40 -5.18 -9.00 5.55
CA ASP A 40 -5.41 -9.48 4.20
C ASP A 40 -6.83 -9.14 3.71
N LYS A 41 -6.92 -8.39 2.61
CA LYS A 41 -8.20 -8.00 2.01
C LYS A 41 -9.03 -9.20 1.56
N GLU A 42 -8.42 -10.23 0.99
CA GLU A 42 -9.14 -11.39 0.46
C GLU A 42 -9.67 -12.29 1.59
N LEU A 43 -9.01 -12.29 2.76
CA LEU A 43 -9.52 -13.00 3.94
C LEU A 43 -10.79 -12.38 4.52
N PHE A 44 -11.11 -11.11 4.24
CA PHE A 44 -12.41 -10.53 4.60
C PHE A 44 -13.60 -11.27 3.97
N ARG A 45 -13.38 -12.08 2.93
CA ARG A 45 -14.40 -12.99 2.35
C ARG A 45 -14.63 -14.25 3.17
N ARG A 46 -14.08 -14.33 4.38
CA ARG A 46 -14.20 -15.47 5.29
C ARG A 46 -14.70 -14.99 6.64
N SER A 47 -15.85 -15.50 7.07
CA SER A 47 -16.47 -15.10 8.34
C SER A 47 -15.55 -15.27 9.55
N TRP A 48 -14.73 -16.34 9.58
CA TRP A 48 -13.75 -16.59 10.65
C TRP A 48 -12.71 -15.50 10.81
N TYR A 49 -12.39 -14.76 9.75
CA TYR A 49 -11.35 -13.74 9.77
C TYR A 49 -11.77 -12.54 10.62
N PHE A 50 -13.05 -12.21 10.64
CA PHE A 50 -13.59 -11.18 11.53
C PHE A 50 -13.52 -11.58 13.00
N GLU A 51 -13.69 -12.86 13.33
CA GLU A 51 -13.49 -13.35 14.69
C GLU A 51 -12.01 -13.30 15.10
N GLN A 52 -11.09 -13.54 14.16
CA GLN A 52 -9.66 -13.32 14.43
C GLN A 52 -9.38 -11.84 14.76
N ILE A 53 -9.89 -10.91 13.94
CA ILE A 53 -9.71 -9.46 14.18
C ILE A 53 -10.34 -9.03 15.51
N ARG A 54 -11.54 -9.54 15.83
CA ARG A 54 -12.20 -9.29 17.13
C ARG A 54 -11.32 -9.70 18.31
N ASN A 55 -10.62 -10.83 18.19
CA ASN A 55 -9.78 -11.35 19.27
C ASN A 55 -8.42 -10.67 19.34
N SER A 56 -7.77 -10.38 18.21
CA SER A 56 -6.41 -9.84 18.19
C SER A 56 -6.35 -8.31 18.21
N HIS A 57 -7.38 -7.63 17.68
CA HIS A 57 -7.48 -6.18 17.58
C HIS A 57 -8.89 -5.69 17.94
N PRO A 58 -9.35 -5.90 19.18
CA PRO A 58 -10.73 -5.62 19.59
C PRO A 58 -11.13 -4.15 19.39
N GLU A 59 -10.22 -3.21 19.59
CA GLU A 59 -10.50 -1.77 19.38
C GLU A 59 -10.81 -1.46 17.92
N LEU A 60 -10.00 -1.97 16.99
CA LEU A 60 -10.25 -1.82 15.56
C LEU A 60 -11.57 -2.49 15.18
N TYR A 61 -11.81 -3.72 15.64
CA TYR A 61 -13.05 -4.44 15.38
C TYR A 61 -14.27 -3.63 15.84
N SER A 62 -14.27 -3.17 17.10
CA SER A 62 -15.38 -2.39 17.66
C SER A 62 -15.62 -1.08 16.92
N SER A 63 -14.57 -0.45 16.38
CA SER A 63 -14.71 0.80 15.61
C SER A 63 -15.47 0.64 14.29
N VAL A 64 -15.55 -0.58 13.75
CA VAL A 64 -16.21 -0.92 12.47
C VAL A 64 -17.17 -2.11 12.54
N GLU A 65 -17.58 -2.51 13.74
CA GLU A 65 -18.42 -3.70 13.95
C GLU A 65 -19.76 -3.58 13.21
N ARG A 66 -20.31 -2.37 13.12
CA ARG A 66 -21.56 -2.11 12.38
C ARG A 66 -21.40 -2.46 10.90
N GLU A 67 -20.32 -2.03 10.28
CA GLU A 67 -20.03 -2.22 8.86
C GLU A 67 -19.68 -3.68 8.56
N ILE A 68 -18.93 -4.33 9.46
CA ILE A 68 -18.67 -5.79 9.40
C ILE A 68 -20.00 -6.55 9.42
N ASN A 69 -20.88 -6.26 10.38
CA ASN A 69 -22.17 -6.93 10.50
C ASN A 69 -23.07 -6.67 9.29
N ALA A 70 -23.04 -5.47 8.71
CA ALA A 70 -23.78 -5.15 7.49
C ALA A 70 -23.29 -5.99 6.30
N PHE A 71 -21.96 -6.12 6.13
CA PHE A 71 -21.38 -6.97 5.10
C PHE A 71 -21.69 -8.46 5.32
N GLN A 72 -21.48 -8.97 6.53
CA GLN A 72 -21.74 -10.38 6.86
C GLN A 72 -23.21 -10.77 6.63
N LYS A 73 -24.15 -9.85 6.88
CA LYS A 73 -25.58 -10.07 6.61
C LYS A 73 -25.87 -10.28 5.12
N GLU A 74 -25.22 -9.53 4.24
CA GLU A 74 -25.39 -9.70 2.79
C GLU A 74 -24.63 -10.92 2.27
N LEU A 75 -23.43 -11.18 2.80
CA LEU A 75 -22.64 -12.36 2.47
C LEU A 75 -23.36 -13.66 2.87
N TYR A 76 -24.02 -13.69 4.02
CA TYR A 76 -24.78 -14.84 4.50
C TYR A 76 -25.84 -15.28 3.48
N LYS A 77 -26.52 -14.34 2.83
CA LYS A 77 -27.54 -14.65 1.81
C LYS A 77 -26.91 -15.41 0.64
N PHE A 78 -25.75 -14.96 0.18
CA PHE A 78 -24.99 -15.62 -0.88
C PHE A 78 -24.52 -17.01 -0.48
N GLU A 79 -23.98 -17.19 0.73
CA GLU A 79 -23.45 -18.48 1.20
C GLU A 79 -24.53 -19.55 1.45
N HIS A 80 -25.80 -19.15 1.59
CA HIS A 80 -26.93 -20.03 1.91
C HIS A 80 -27.96 -20.13 0.78
N ASP A 81 -27.59 -19.78 -0.45
CA ASP A 81 -28.47 -19.81 -1.63
C ASP A 81 -29.80 -19.04 -1.45
N LEU A 82 -29.78 -17.99 -0.62
CA LEU A 82 -30.91 -17.07 -0.46
C LEU A 82 -30.89 -16.01 -1.57
N PRO A 83 -32.03 -15.39 -1.91
CA PRO A 83 -32.04 -14.25 -2.82
C PRO A 83 -31.11 -13.14 -2.33
N TYR A 84 -30.11 -12.81 -3.14
CA TYR A 84 -29.11 -11.79 -2.84
C TYR A 84 -28.94 -10.83 -4.03
N ASP A 85 -28.36 -9.67 -3.75
CA ASP A 85 -27.93 -8.70 -4.76
C ASP A 85 -26.40 -8.58 -4.68
N ALA A 86 -25.72 -8.94 -5.78
CA ALA A 86 -24.26 -8.90 -5.84
C ALA A 86 -23.72 -7.47 -5.65
N GLY A 87 -24.42 -6.45 -6.15
CA GLY A 87 -24.04 -5.06 -5.98
C GLY A 87 -24.18 -4.59 -4.52
N MET A 88 -25.15 -5.12 -3.77
CA MET A 88 -25.24 -4.85 -2.33
C MET A 88 -24.07 -5.47 -1.55
N ILE A 89 -23.65 -6.69 -1.89
CA ILE A 89 -22.49 -7.34 -1.25
C ILE A 89 -21.21 -6.55 -1.55
N GLU A 90 -20.98 -6.17 -2.81
CA GLU A 90 -19.81 -5.39 -3.21
C GLU A 90 -19.79 -4.01 -2.54
N SER A 91 -20.92 -3.31 -2.51
CA SER A 91 -21.05 -2.02 -1.83
C SER A 91 -20.77 -2.14 -0.33
N ALA A 92 -21.32 -3.14 0.34
CA ALA A 92 -21.08 -3.37 1.77
C ALA A 92 -19.62 -3.74 2.05
N PHE A 93 -18.99 -4.54 1.19
CA PHE A 93 -17.57 -4.89 1.28
C PHE A 93 -16.66 -3.67 1.15
N ASN A 94 -16.89 -2.85 0.12
CA ASN A 94 -16.12 -1.63 -0.11
C ASN A 94 -16.33 -0.61 1.01
N HIS A 95 -17.57 -0.45 1.48
CA HIS A 95 -17.88 0.44 2.60
C HIS A 95 -17.16 0.01 3.88
N MET A 96 -17.21 -1.27 4.23
CA MET A 96 -16.52 -1.82 5.41
C MET A 96 -15.01 -1.57 5.38
N ILE A 97 -14.34 -1.85 4.26
CA ILE A 97 -12.89 -1.64 4.16
C ILE A 97 -12.54 -0.15 4.23
N ASN A 98 -13.28 0.70 3.53
CA ASN A 98 -13.01 2.15 3.55
C ASN A 98 -13.26 2.76 4.92
N THR A 99 -14.32 2.35 5.62
CA THR A 99 -14.56 2.79 7.01
C THR A 99 -13.47 2.27 7.94
N MET A 100 -12.97 1.04 7.75
CA MET A 100 -11.83 0.53 8.54
C MET A 100 -10.56 1.35 8.32
N ILE A 101 -10.28 1.77 7.08
CA ILE A 101 -9.17 2.66 6.76
C ILE A 101 -9.35 4.01 7.46
N ASP A 102 -10.53 4.62 7.36
CA ASP A 102 -10.82 5.91 7.99
C ASP A 102 -10.65 5.87 9.51
N ARG A 103 -11.21 4.84 10.16
CA ARG A 103 -11.10 4.65 11.61
C ARG A 103 -9.67 4.37 12.07
N ALA A 104 -8.92 3.59 11.29
CA ALA A 104 -7.51 3.38 11.58
C ALA A 104 -6.72 4.68 11.44
N TYR A 105 -6.94 5.46 10.38
CA TYR A 105 -6.22 6.71 10.12
C TYR A 105 -6.37 7.74 11.25
N GLU A 106 -7.51 7.76 11.94
CA GLU A 106 -7.74 8.62 13.12
C GLU A 106 -6.74 8.38 14.28
N THR A 107 -6.11 7.19 14.34
CA THR A 107 -5.31 6.76 15.49
C THR A 107 -3.92 6.24 15.16
N ARG A 108 -3.66 5.85 13.90
CA ARG A 108 -2.40 5.22 13.48
C ARG A 108 -2.08 5.49 12.00
N PRO A 109 -0.80 5.38 11.59
CA PRO A 109 -0.43 5.36 10.18
C PRO A 109 -1.13 4.20 9.44
N VAL A 110 -1.59 4.45 8.21
CA VAL A 110 -2.23 3.42 7.38
C VAL A 110 -1.47 3.26 6.07
N TYR A 111 -1.24 2.01 5.68
CA TYR A 111 -0.52 1.63 4.48
C TYR A 111 -1.33 0.65 3.64
N VAL A 112 -1.10 0.72 2.33
CA VAL A 112 -1.59 -0.24 1.34
C VAL A 112 -0.43 -0.71 0.47
N THR A 113 -0.42 -1.98 0.08
CA THR A 113 0.54 -2.50 -0.90
C THR A 113 0.13 -2.19 -2.33
N ILE A 114 1.06 -2.33 -3.29
CA ILE A 114 0.92 -1.82 -4.67
C ILE A 114 -0.27 -2.41 -5.44
N GLU A 115 -0.67 -3.63 -5.13
CA GLU A 115 -1.76 -4.34 -5.79
C GLU A 115 -3.16 -3.90 -5.32
N MET A 116 -3.24 -3.13 -4.23
CA MET A 116 -4.51 -2.65 -3.69
C MET A 116 -5.22 -1.74 -4.69
N GLU A 117 -6.50 -2.04 -4.95
CA GLU A 117 -7.32 -1.35 -5.94
C GLU A 117 -7.62 0.12 -5.53
N GLN A 118 -7.75 1.02 -6.50
CA GLN A 118 -7.94 2.47 -6.26
C GLN A 118 -9.27 2.83 -5.57
N GLN A 119 -10.25 1.92 -5.58
CA GLN A 119 -11.52 2.12 -4.86
C GLN A 119 -11.37 2.07 -3.33
N PHE A 120 -10.24 1.58 -2.83
CA PHE A 120 -9.90 1.57 -1.41
C PHE A 120 -9.09 2.80 -1.04
N ALA A 121 -9.46 3.43 0.07
CA ALA A 121 -8.99 4.75 0.50
C ALA A 121 -9.31 5.90 -0.48
N PRO A 122 -10.58 6.06 -0.92
CA PRO A 122 -10.95 7.17 -1.79
C PRO A 122 -10.67 8.51 -1.07
N GLY A 123 -10.00 9.43 -1.76
CA GLY A 123 -9.64 10.75 -1.21
C GLY A 123 -8.28 10.80 -0.53
N TYR A 124 -7.65 9.66 -0.23
CA TYR A 124 -6.28 9.62 0.29
C TYR A 124 -5.25 9.68 -0.84
N GLN A 125 -4.13 10.34 -0.55
CA GLN A 125 -2.92 10.28 -1.37
C GLN A 125 -2.10 9.06 -0.98
N ARG A 126 -1.68 8.28 -1.98
CA ARG A 126 -0.80 7.11 -1.82
C ARG A 126 0.64 7.53 -2.02
N ILE A 127 1.36 7.77 -0.93
CA ILE A 127 2.76 8.21 -0.96
C ILE A 127 3.69 7.00 -0.90
N PRO A 128 4.60 6.80 -1.88
CA PRO A 128 5.48 5.64 -1.90
C PRO A 128 6.54 5.77 -0.80
N GLU A 129 6.40 4.95 0.24
CA GLU A 129 7.30 4.85 1.39
C GLU A 129 7.85 3.43 1.45
N GLY A 130 8.90 3.18 0.67
CA GLY A 130 9.47 1.85 0.52
C GLY A 130 8.55 0.89 -0.22
N LEU A 131 8.39 -0.33 0.30
CA LEU A 131 7.65 -1.41 -0.38
C LEU A 131 6.11 -1.28 -0.30
N ALA A 132 5.59 -0.20 0.30
CA ALA A 132 4.18 0.09 0.43
C ALA A 132 3.89 1.57 0.14
N PHE A 133 2.61 1.90 0.07
CA PHE A 133 2.13 3.27 0.00
C PHE A 133 1.53 3.66 1.34
N ARG A 134 2.07 4.71 1.96
CA ARG A 134 1.43 5.36 3.09
C ARG A 134 0.24 6.17 2.58
N LEU A 135 -0.89 6.03 3.25
CA LEU A 135 -2.07 6.84 3.01
C LEU A 135 -1.94 8.15 3.77
N TYR A 136 -2.26 9.25 3.12
CA TYR A 136 -2.35 10.58 3.71
C TYR A 136 -3.62 11.27 3.24
N GLN A 137 -4.29 12.01 4.12
CA GLN A 137 -5.23 13.02 3.66
C GLN A 137 -4.46 14.12 2.91
N PRO A 138 -5.03 14.78 1.89
CA PRO A 138 -4.33 15.77 1.08
C PRO A 138 -3.63 16.87 1.89
N GLU A 139 -4.22 17.30 2.99
CA GLU A 139 -3.72 18.31 3.93
C GLU A 139 -2.54 17.81 4.80
N ASP A 140 -2.40 16.50 4.98
CA ASP A 140 -1.41 15.87 5.85
C ASP A 140 -0.15 15.43 5.09
N VAL A 141 -0.15 15.52 3.75
CA VAL A 141 0.97 15.06 2.92
C VAL A 141 2.22 15.87 3.27
N PRO A 142 3.28 15.24 3.80
CA PRO A 142 4.50 15.95 4.11
C PRO A 142 5.21 16.38 2.82
N ALA A 143 6.11 17.35 2.94
CA ALA A 143 6.85 17.80 1.78
C ALA A 143 7.66 16.64 1.17
N PRO A 144 7.80 16.56 -0.18
CA PRO A 144 8.43 15.42 -0.84
C PRO A 144 9.86 15.12 -0.36
N GLN A 145 10.60 16.14 0.10
CA GLN A 145 11.94 15.95 0.66
C GLN A 145 11.95 15.23 2.02
N ASP A 146 10.86 15.37 2.79
CA ASP A 146 10.71 14.90 4.17
C ASP A 146 9.96 13.57 4.26
N THR A 147 9.32 13.14 3.18
CA THR A 147 8.70 11.80 3.11
C THR A 147 9.72 10.68 3.35
N PRO A 148 9.49 9.78 4.31
CA PRO A 148 10.39 8.67 4.61
C PRO A 148 10.69 7.78 3.41
N PHE A 149 11.93 7.31 3.32
CA PHE A 149 12.32 6.23 2.43
C PHE A 149 13.45 5.44 3.09
N PRO A 150 13.16 4.28 3.68
CA PRO A 150 14.17 3.54 4.42
C PRO A 150 15.28 3.03 3.49
N GLU A 151 16.48 2.90 4.02
CA GLU A 151 17.55 2.16 3.36
C GLU A 151 17.26 0.66 3.47
N PHE A 152 17.49 -0.07 2.38
CA PHE A 152 17.24 -1.50 2.32
C PHE A 152 18.53 -2.25 2.06
N GLU A 153 18.80 -3.25 2.90
CA GLU A 153 19.70 -4.33 2.56
C GLU A 153 18.92 -5.40 1.81
N ILE A 154 19.14 -5.49 0.50
CA ILE A 154 18.49 -6.49 -0.35
C ILE A 154 19.40 -7.70 -0.43
N ARG A 155 19.01 -8.78 0.24
CA ARG A 155 19.69 -10.07 0.14
C ARG A 155 19.32 -10.73 -1.18
N GLY A 156 20.32 -11.05 -1.99
CA GLY A 156 20.13 -11.84 -3.21
C GLY A 156 19.65 -13.25 -2.90
N PHE A 157 18.98 -13.86 -3.87
CA PHE A 157 18.62 -15.27 -3.83
C PHE A 157 19.51 -16.04 -4.81
N ASP A 158 20.08 -17.17 -4.37
CA ASP A 158 20.96 -18.01 -5.20
C ASP A 158 20.20 -18.81 -6.28
N ARG A 159 18.88 -18.65 -6.37
CA ARG A 159 18.01 -19.42 -7.25
C ARG A 159 17.02 -18.49 -7.93
N GLU A 160 16.76 -18.76 -9.20
CA GLU A 160 15.68 -18.12 -9.95
C GLU A 160 14.34 -18.81 -9.65
N GLY A 161 13.26 -18.10 -9.95
CA GLY A 161 11.92 -18.69 -9.91
C GLY A 161 10.84 -17.64 -9.70
N ARG A 162 9.60 -18.02 -10.02
CA ARG A 162 8.43 -17.12 -10.03
C ARG A 162 8.36 -16.17 -8.83
N LEU A 163 8.57 -16.69 -7.61
CA LEU A 163 8.50 -15.90 -6.38
C LEU A 163 9.73 -15.02 -6.17
N VAL A 164 10.93 -15.52 -6.48
CA VAL A 164 12.16 -14.73 -6.39
C VAL A 164 12.10 -13.55 -7.38
N ASP A 165 11.71 -13.82 -8.62
CA ASP A 165 11.55 -12.80 -9.66
C ASP A 165 10.42 -11.82 -9.29
N GLY A 166 9.38 -12.32 -8.61
CA GLY A 166 8.31 -11.51 -8.03
C GLY A 166 8.83 -10.51 -7.01
N ILE A 167 9.63 -10.97 -6.04
CA ILE A 167 10.26 -10.12 -5.02
C ILE A 167 11.19 -9.08 -5.68
N GLY A 168 12.00 -9.49 -6.66
CA GLY A 168 12.85 -8.56 -7.42
C GLY A 168 12.04 -7.46 -8.11
N ARG A 169 10.91 -7.82 -8.75
CA ARG A 169 9.99 -6.85 -9.35
C ARG A 169 9.34 -5.92 -8.34
N MET A 170 9.05 -6.38 -7.12
CA MET A 170 8.55 -5.50 -6.06
C MET A 170 9.56 -4.43 -5.66
N TYR A 171 10.85 -4.79 -5.52
CA TYR A 171 11.91 -3.81 -5.27
C TYR A 171 12.05 -2.81 -6.43
N GLY A 172 12.06 -3.30 -7.67
CA GLY A 172 12.07 -2.44 -8.86
C GLY A 172 10.89 -1.45 -8.88
N SER A 173 9.69 -1.95 -8.55
CA SER A 173 8.46 -1.14 -8.49
C SER A 173 8.50 -0.09 -7.38
N MET A 174 9.03 -0.43 -6.20
CA MET A 174 9.26 0.52 -5.11
C MET A 174 10.14 1.69 -5.56
N PHE A 175 11.32 1.41 -6.12
CA PHE A 175 12.23 2.45 -6.58
C PHE A 175 11.60 3.28 -7.70
N PHE A 176 10.93 2.63 -8.65
CA PHE A 176 10.24 3.31 -9.74
C PHE A 176 9.15 4.26 -9.23
N ASN A 177 8.24 3.80 -8.36
CA ASN A 177 7.16 4.62 -7.82
C ASN A 177 7.69 5.82 -7.02
N ARG A 178 8.73 5.61 -6.21
CA ARG A 178 9.41 6.69 -5.49
C ARG A 178 10.05 7.69 -6.46
N GLY A 179 10.69 7.20 -7.52
CA GLY A 179 11.28 8.03 -8.57
C GLY A 179 10.26 8.91 -9.27
N VAL A 180 9.11 8.34 -9.65
CA VAL A 180 8.00 9.09 -10.26
C VAL A 180 7.50 10.20 -9.33
N TYR A 181 7.27 9.87 -8.05
CA TYR A 181 6.84 10.84 -7.05
C TYR A 181 7.81 12.02 -6.91
N LEU A 182 9.12 11.73 -6.77
CA LEU A 182 10.15 12.77 -6.66
C LEU A 182 10.32 13.57 -7.95
N ALA A 183 10.17 12.95 -9.13
CA ALA A 183 10.24 13.64 -10.42
C ALA A 183 9.10 14.66 -10.57
N GLN A 184 7.89 14.28 -10.17
CA GLN A 184 6.72 15.18 -10.18
C GLN A 184 6.85 16.33 -9.19
N ALA A 185 7.57 16.11 -8.09
CA ALA A 185 7.91 17.14 -7.10
C ALA A 185 9.08 18.06 -7.51
N GLY A 186 9.65 17.90 -8.72
CA GLY A 186 10.78 18.69 -9.20
C GLY A 186 12.15 18.23 -8.66
N MET A 187 12.20 17.13 -7.91
CA MET A 187 13.43 16.60 -7.31
C MET A 187 14.17 15.68 -8.29
N HIS A 188 14.49 16.22 -9.46
CA HIS A 188 14.90 15.43 -10.64
C HIS A 188 16.15 14.58 -10.42
N ASP A 189 17.17 15.09 -9.72
CA ASP A 189 18.41 14.32 -9.50
C ASP A 189 18.21 13.16 -8.51
N ARG A 190 17.31 13.31 -7.54
CA ARG A 190 16.93 12.21 -6.62
C ARG A 190 16.12 11.16 -7.37
N ALA A 191 15.18 11.59 -8.21
CA ALA A 191 14.38 10.71 -9.04
C ALA A 191 15.25 9.87 -10.00
N ASP A 192 16.27 10.48 -10.62
CA ASP A 192 17.13 9.79 -11.59
C ASP A 192 17.88 8.61 -10.96
N ARG A 193 18.41 8.80 -9.74
CA ARG A 193 19.07 7.73 -8.97
C ARG A 193 18.14 6.56 -8.68
N LEU A 194 16.88 6.85 -8.33
CA LEU A 194 15.89 5.82 -8.06
C LEU A 194 15.50 5.05 -9.33
N PHE A 195 15.42 5.73 -10.49
CA PHE A 195 15.21 5.03 -11.76
C PHE A 195 16.39 4.12 -12.12
N ASP A 196 17.64 4.53 -11.84
CA ASP A 196 18.80 3.67 -12.03
C ASP A 196 18.75 2.43 -11.12
N GLN A 197 18.36 2.59 -9.87
CA GLN A 197 18.14 1.46 -8.96
C GLN A 197 17.02 0.54 -9.47
N ALA A 198 15.92 1.09 -9.96
CA ALA A 198 14.81 0.32 -10.51
C ALA A 198 15.24 -0.50 -11.75
N LEU A 199 16.05 0.08 -12.65
CA LEU A 199 16.63 -0.61 -13.80
C LEU A 199 17.61 -1.73 -13.41
N GLY A 200 18.20 -1.66 -12.21
CA GLY A 200 18.98 -2.78 -11.66
C GLY A 200 18.15 -4.04 -11.44
N PHE A 201 16.84 -3.91 -11.15
CA PHE A 201 15.90 -5.03 -10.98
C PHE A 201 15.14 -5.38 -12.25
N ALA A 202 14.94 -4.42 -13.15
CA ALA A 202 14.27 -4.62 -14.43
C ALA A 202 15.09 -4.00 -15.58
N PRO A 203 16.22 -4.63 -15.98
CA PRO A 203 17.07 -4.10 -17.03
C PRO A 203 16.31 -3.93 -18.35
N GLY A 204 16.32 -2.72 -18.90
CA GLY A 204 15.67 -2.42 -20.18
C GLY A 204 14.15 -2.22 -20.10
N ASP A 205 13.56 -2.13 -18.91
CA ASP A 205 12.14 -1.80 -18.76
C ASP A 205 11.81 -0.46 -19.44
N SER A 206 10.88 -0.51 -20.40
CA SER A 206 10.56 0.64 -21.23
C SER A 206 9.85 1.75 -20.46
N GLY A 207 9.06 1.41 -19.43
CA GLY A 207 8.36 2.38 -18.59
C GLY A 207 9.34 3.19 -17.75
N ILE A 208 10.31 2.51 -17.13
CA ILE A 208 11.36 3.19 -16.35
C ILE A 208 12.22 4.08 -17.24
N LEU A 209 12.63 3.59 -18.42
CA LEU A 209 13.43 4.37 -19.38
C LEU A 209 12.69 5.62 -19.89
N GLN A 210 11.39 5.50 -20.18
CA GLN A 210 10.55 6.64 -20.57
C GLN A 210 10.47 7.69 -19.45
N TRP A 211 10.34 7.27 -18.20
CA TRP A 211 10.32 8.18 -17.06
C TRP A 211 11.67 8.86 -16.82
N LYS A 212 12.82 8.20 -17.02
CA LYS A 212 14.14 8.88 -17.02
C LYS A 212 14.19 10.00 -18.06
N GLN A 213 13.77 9.71 -19.29
CA GLN A 213 13.76 10.71 -20.37
C GLN A 213 12.84 11.88 -20.02
N ARG A 214 11.63 11.58 -19.50
CA ARG A 214 10.68 12.59 -19.05
C ARG A 214 11.25 13.44 -17.91
N ASN A 215 11.90 12.82 -16.93
CA ASN A 215 12.52 13.51 -15.80
C ASN A 215 13.64 14.47 -16.26
N ALA A 216 14.48 14.04 -17.21
CA ALA A 216 15.49 14.90 -17.82
C ALA A 216 14.86 16.09 -18.58
N ALA A 217 13.76 15.87 -19.31
CA ALA A 217 13.03 16.94 -19.98
C ALA A 217 12.41 17.94 -18.98
N MET A 218 11.80 17.45 -17.89
CA MET A 218 11.25 18.28 -16.82
C MET A 218 12.32 19.13 -16.14
N ARG A 219 13.51 18.57 -15.89
CA ARG A 219 14.66 19.32 -15.32
C ARG A 219 15.13 20.46 -16.21
N ASN A 220 15.06 20.29 -17.53
CA ASN A 220 15.53 21.27 -18.51
C ASN A 220 14.46 22.30 -18.89
N ALA A 221 13.21 22.12 -18.46
CA ALA A 221 12.15 23.08 -18.72
C ALA A 221 12.39 24.36 -17.89
N VAL A 222 12.50 25.51 -18.57
CA VAL A 222 12.57 26.81 -17.89
C VAL A 222 11.25 27.04 -17.16
N PRO A 223 11.24 27.37 -15.85
CA PRO A 223 10.01 27.66 -15.14
C PRO A 223 9.28 28.82 -15.83
N ALA A 224 7.98 28.65 -16.09
CA ALA A 224 7.18 29.72 -16.68
C ALA A 224 7.27 30.98 -15.80
N PRO A 225 7.42 32.19 -16.38
CA PRO A 225 7.44 33.41 -15.59
C PRO A 225 6.14 33.50 -14.79
N ALA A 226 6.26 33.81 -13.49
CA ALA A 226 5.12 33.98 -12.61
C ALA A 226 4.14 35.01 -13.22
N PRO A 227 2.82 34.77 -13.20
CA PRO A 227 1.87 35.72 -13.73
C PRO A 227 2.04 37.06 -13.00
N ALA A 228 2.27 38.13 -13.77
CA ALA A 228 2.34 39.48 -13.23
C ALA A 228 1.03 39.79 -12.52
N LEU A 229 1.11 40.04 -11.20
CA LEU A 229 -0.01 40.55 -10.41
C LEU A 229 -0.51 41.84 -11.08
N LYS A 230 -1.76 41.83 -11.53
CA LYS A 230 -2.51 43.02 -11.95
C LYS A 230 -3.35 43.53 -10.79
#